data_AF-X1HQH8-F1
#
_entry.id   AF-X1HQH8-F1
#
_cell.length_a   1.000
_cell.length_b   1.000
_cell.length_c   1.000
_cell.angle_alpha   90.00
_cell.angle_beta   90.00
_cell.angle_gamma   90.00
#
_symmetry.space_group_name_H-M   'P 1'
#
loop_
_entity.id
_entity.type
_entity.pdbx_description
1 polymer ?
#
loop_
_entity_poly.entity_id
_entity_poly.type
_entity_poly.pdbx_seq_one_letter_code
_entity_poly.pdbx_strand_id
1 'polypeptide(L)'
;MAKVSKITGEMIANGKKEIDFYMLRGILPVARSWPKRRKTPFRPRELEAQGVFGILSKNTTLIQDKVKEAWIVESIGKRPRWQDTFIGLGMKYWGINKEIPPILLDYQIHWHSPNPELDLLL
;
A
#
# COMPACT_ATOMS: atom_id res chain seq x y z
N MET A 1 -12.67 -16.72 -7.17
CA MET A 1 -11.46 -17.43 -7.64
C MET A 1 -11.55 -18.85 -7.14
N ALA A 2 -11.22 -19.84 -7.96
CA ALA A 2 -11.34 -21.26 -7.62
C ALA A 2 -10.02 -21.98 -7.94
N LYS A 3 -9.69 -23.00 -7.14
CA LYS A 3 -8.60 -23.92 -7.42
C LYS A 3 -9.05 -24.89 -8.52
N VAL A 4 -8.16 -25.17 -9.47
CA VAL A 4 -8.37 -26.20 -10.50
C VAL A 4 -7.33 -27.30 -10.33
N SER A 5 -7.63 -28.51 -10.79
CA SER A 5 -6.72 -29.66 -10.67
C SER A 5 -5.49 -29.51 -11.58
N LYS A 6 -5.70 -29.07 -12.83
CA LYS A 6 -4.66 -28.82 -13.83
C LYS A 6 -5.14 -27.77 -14.83
N ILE A 7 -4.20 -27.04 -15.44
CA ILE A 7 -4.48 -26.12 -16.55
C ILE A 7 -4.02 -26.78 -17.85
N THR A 8 -4.89 -26.79 -18.86
CA THR A 8 -4.56 -27.27 -20.21
C THR A 8 -4.69 -26.14 -21.24
N GLY A 9 -4.02 -26.28 -22.38
CA GLY A 9 -4.11 -25.29 -23.47
C GLY A 9 -5.52 -25.13 -24.01
N GLU A 10 -6.29 -26.22 -24.07
CA GLU A 10 -7.69 -26.22 -24.49
C GLU A 10 -8.59 -25.43 -23.53
N MET A 11 -8.39 -25.58 -22.21
CA MET A 11 -9.12 -24.78 -21.21
C MET A 11 -8.85 -23.28 -21.37
N ILE A 12 -7.60 -22.89 -21.62
CA ILE A 12 -7.22 -21.50 -21.86
C ILE A 12 -7.89 -20.97 -23.13
N ALA A 13 -7.89 -21.76 -24.21
CA ALA A 13 -8.49 -21.38 -25.48
C ALA A 13 -10.00 -21.18 -25.34
N ASN A 14 -10.71 -22.13 -24.72
CA ASN A 14 -12.16 -22.10 -24.56
C ASN A 14 -12.62 -21.03 -23.55
N GLY A 15 -11.85 -20.80 -22.49
CA GLY A 15 -12.16 -19.79 -21.48
C GLY A 15 -11.80 -18.35 -21.87
N LYS A 16 -11.16 -18.12 -23.02
CA LYS A 16 -10.65 -16.79 -23.39
C LYS A 16 -11.76 -15.74 -23.36
N LYS A 17 -11.50 -14.62 -22.67
CA LYS A 17 -12.46 -13.51 -22.42
C LYS A 17 -13.55 -13.77 -21.37
N GLU A 18 -13.64 -14.98 -20.81
CA GLU A 18 -14.62 -15.34 -19.77
C GLU A 18 -13.97 -15.83 -18.48
N ILE A 19 -12.97 -16.70 -18.59
CA ILE A 19 -12.22 -17.31 -17.49
C ILE A 19 -10.72 -17.22 -17.78
N ASP A 20 -9.99 -16.66 -16.83
CA ASP A 20 -8.54 -16.54 -16.84
C ASP A 20 -7.95 -17.67 -15.99
N PHE A 21 -7.18 -18.55 -16.62
CA PHE A 21 -6.48 -19.67 -16.00
C PHE A 21 -5.00 -19.34 -15.86
N TYR A 22 -4.46 -19.41 -14.65
CA TYR A 22 -3.05 -19.11 -14.41
C TYR A 22 -2.50 -19.82 -13.17
N MET A 23 -1.18 -19.83 -13.06
CA MET A 23 -0.47 -20.36 -11.88
C MET A 23 -0.32 -19.27 -10.83
N LEU A 24 -1.10 -19.35 -9.74
CA LEU A 24 -0.94 -18.47 -8.60
C LEU A 24 0.41 -18.71 -7.94
N ARG A 25 1.25 -17.66 -7.89
CA ARG A 25 2.65 -17.71 -7.43
C ARG A 25 3.52 -18.74 -8.17
N GLY A 26 3.13 -19.11 -9.39
CA GLY A 26 3.84 -20.14 -10.18
C GLY A 26 3.59 -21.59 -9.74
N ILE A 27 2.80 -21.83 -8.69
CA ILE A 27 2.68 -23.16 -8.07
C ILE A 27 1.25 -23.71 -8.12
N LEU A 28 0.25 -22.86 -7.86
CA LEU A 28 -1.13 -23.32 -7.70
C LEU A 28 -1.97 -23.01 -8.95
N PRO A 29 -2.48 -24.00 -9.70
CA PRO A 29 -3.41 -23.76 -10.79
C PRO A 29 -4.73 -23.19 -10.26
N VAL A 30 -5.11 -22.03 -10.79
CA VAL A 30 -6.34 -21.33 -10.42
C VAL A 30 -7.11 -20.83 -11.64
N ALA A 31 -8.43 -20.72 -11.44
CA ALA A 31 -9.35 -20.10 -12.38
C ALA A 31 -9.99 -18.86 -11.72
N ARG A 32 -10.09 -17.78 -12.48
CA ARG A 32 -10.85 -16.59 -12.07
C ARG A 32 -11.68 -16.07 -13.24
N SER A 33 -12.72 -15.31 -12.94
CA SER A 33 -13.42 -14.54 -13.97
C SER A 33 -12.44 -13.65 -14.71
N TRP A 34 -12.60 -13.58 -16.03
CA TRP A 34 -11.70 -12.80 -16.88
C TRP A 34 -11.59 -11.37 -16.36
N PRO A 35 -10.36 -10.84 -16.21
CA PRO A 35 -10.17 -9.50 -15.69
C PRO A 35 -10.86 -8.48 -16.60
N LYS A 36 -11.89 -7.83 -16.06
CA LYS A 36 -12.57 -6.71 -16.74
C LYS A 36 -11.64 -5.50 -16.67
N ARG A 37 -10.76 -5.36 -17.66
CA ARG A 37 -10.00 -4.11 -17.84
C ARG A 37 -10.98 -3.00 -18.18
N ARG A 38 -10.88 -1.88 -17.47
CA ARG A 38 -11.67 -0.69 -17.76
C ARG A 38 -11.31 -0.21 -19.17
N LYS A 39 -12.30 -0.08 -20.05
CA LYS A 39 -12.10 0.45 -21.42
C LYS A 39 -11.88 1.95 -21.43
N THR A 40 -12.51 2.67 -20.50
CA THR A 40 -12.39 4.12 -20.39
C THR A 40 -11.09 4.50 -19.69
N PRO A 41 -10.38 5.53 -20.18
CA PRO A 41 -9.26 6.13 -19.46
C PRO A 41 -9.68 6.55 -18.05
N PHE A 42 -8.70 6.56 -17.13
CA PHE A 42 -8.91 7.15 -15.82
C PHE A 42 -9.20 8.65 -15.95
N ARG A 43 -10.14 9.14 -15.15
CA ARG A 43 -10.40 10.57 -15.02
C ARG A 43 -9.19 11.26 -14.40
N PRO A 44 -8.95 12.55 -14.64
CA PRO A 44 -7.81 13.28 -14.06
C PRO A 44 -7.68 13.10 -12.54
N ARG A 45 -8.78 13.23 -11.80
CA ARG A 45 -8.82 12.99 -10.34
C ARG A 45 -8.45 11.55 -9.93
N GLU A 46 -8.78 10.56 -10.76
CA GLU A 46 -8.41 9.16 -10.49
C GLU A 46 -6.91 8.94 -10.73
N LEU A 47 -6.32 9.62 -11.71
CA LEU A 47 -4.87 9.62 -11.95
C LEU A 47 -4.12 10.30 -10.81
N GLU A 48 -4.61 11.45 -10.33
CA GLU A 48 -4.04 12.14 -9.16
C GLU A 48 -4.10 11.25 -7.91
N ALA A 49 -5.25 10.61 -7.65
CA ALA A 49 -5.40 9.68 -6.54
C ALA A 49 -4.42 8.50 -6.63
N GLN A 50 -4.19 7.96 -7.83
CA GLN A 50 -3.19 6.91 -8.06
C GLN A 50 -1.76 7.42 -7.81
N GLY A 51 -1.44 8.65 -8.23
CA GLY A 51 -0.16 9.30 -7.96
C GLY A 51 0.09 9.45 -6.46
N VAL A 52 -0.88 9.99 -5.73
CA VAL A 52 -0.80 10.17 -4.26
C VAL A 52 -0.68 8.83 -3.56
N PHE A 53 -1.47 7.82 -3.96
CA PHE A 53 -1.34 6.47 -3.43
C PHE A 53 0.07 5.91 -3.64
N GLY A 54 0.66 6.11 -4.82
CA GLY A 54 2.02 5.70 -5.13
C GLY A 54 3.06 6.37 -4.23
N ILE A 55 2.91 7.66 -3.94
CA ILE A 55 3.80 8.39 -3.02
C ILE A 55 3.65 7.86 -1.59
N LEU A 56 2.43 7.73 -1.08
CA LEU A 56 2.16 7.21 0.27
C LEU A 56 2.68 5.77 0.44
N SER A 57 2.49 4.92 -0.57
CA SER A 57 2.99 3.55 -0.56
C SER A 57 4.51 3.50 -0.48
N LYS A 58 5.22 4.38 -1.19
CA LYS A 58 6.69 4.50 -1.06
C LYS A 58 7.09 4.98 0.33
N ASN A 59 6.33 5.90 0.92
CA ASN A 59 6.63 6.40 2.26
C ASN A 59 6.51 5.30 3.34
N THR A 60 5.67 4.28 3.14
CA THR A 60 5.66 3.12 4.06
C THR A 60 6.98 2.37 4.14
N THR A 61 7.84 2.44 3.12
CA THR A 61 9.18 1.83 3.20
C THR A 61 10.20 2.77 3.85
N LEU A 62 9.88 4.06 3.98
CA LEU A 62 10.74 5.09 4.57
C LEU A 62 10.41 5.35 6.05
N ILE A 63 9.24 4.93 6.53
CA ILE A 63 8.90 4.99 7.95
C ILE A 63 9.81 4.04 8.74
N GLN A 64 10.68 4.63 9.57
CA GLN A 64 11.68 3.93 10.36
C GLN A 64 11.11 3.14 11.53
N ASP A 65 11.95 2.26 12.08
CA ASP A 65 11.59 1.19 13.01
C ASP A 65 10.81 1.66 14.25
N LYS A 66 11.15 2.78 14.89
CA LYS A 66 10.45 3.24 16.11
C LYS A 66 8.98 3.57 15.92
N VAL A 67 8.63 4.23 14.82
CA VAL A 67 7.22 4.57 14.49
C VAL A 67 6.45 3.31 14.14
N LYS A 68 7.09 2.41 13.40
CA LYS A 68 6.53 1.11 13.04
C LYS A 68 6.34 0.22 14.27
N GLU A 69 7.29 0.18 15.19
CA GLU A 69 7.24 -0.55 16.47
C GLU A 69 6.11 -0.04 17.36
N ALA A 70 6.05 1.28 17.59
CA ALA A 70 4.96 1.90 18.33
C ALA A 70 3.60 1.56 17.72
N TRP A 71 3.49 1.62 16.38
CA TRP A 71 2.27 1.25 15.70
C TRP A 71 1.89 -0.22 15.89
N ILE A 72 2.86 -1.13 15.81
CA ILE A 72 2.63 -2.57 16.00
C ILE A 72 2.14 -2.85 17.43
N VAL A 73 2.75 -2.23 18.44
CA VAL A 73 2.34 -2.34 19.85
C VAL A 73 0.90 -1.84 20.05
N GLU A 74 0.56 -0.68 19.48
CA GLU A 74 -0.78 -0.07 19.57
C GLU A 74 -1.84 -0.75 18.67
N SER A 75 -1.41 -1.69 17.81
CA SER A 75 -2.28 -2.38 16.85
C SER A 75 -2.54 -3.84 17.20
N ILE A 76 -2.14 -4.30 18.39
CA ILE A 76 -2.47 -5.65 18.87
C ILE A 76 -3.99 -5.86 18.81
N GLY A 77 -4.42 -6.93 18.10
CA GLY A 77 -5.84 -7.26 17.89
C GLY A 77 -6.53 -6.57 16.72
N LYS A 78 -5.87 -5.63 16.02
CA LYS A 78 -6.44 -5.00 14.82
C LYS A 78 -6.20 -5.88 13.58
N ARG A 79 -7.27 -6.17 12.85
CA ARG A 79 -7.24 -6.91 11.56
C ARG A 79 -6.46 -6.20 10.44
N PRO A 80 -6.57 -4.88 10.22
CA PRO A 80 -5.87 -4.23 9.11
C PRO A 80 -4.36 -4.13 9.38
N ARG A 81 -3.56 -4.29 8.32
CA ARG A 81 -2.11 -4.08 8.42
C ARG A 81 -1.83 -2.59 8.62
N TRP A 82 -0.70 -2.28 9.26
CA TRP A 82 -0.34 -0.89 9.53
C TRP A 82 -0.17 -0.07 8.25
N GLN A 83 0.36 -0.66 7.17
CA GLN A 83 0.51 0.01 5.88
C GLN A 83 -0.83 0.43 5.30
N ASP A 84 -1.82 -0.47 5.35
CA ASP A 84 -3.17 -0.18 4.86
C ASP A 84 -3.79 0.99 5.63
N THR A 85 -3.54 1.03 6.94
CA THR A 85 -4.04 2.13 7.79
C THR A 85 -3.32 3.44 7.52
N PHE A 86 -1.99 3.42 7.39
CA PHE A 86 -1.18 4.58 7.04
C PHE A 86 -1.62 5.20 5.70
N ILE A 87 -1.70 4.37 4.66
CA ILE A 87 -2.12 4.81 3.32
C ILE A 87 -3.56 5.32 3.36
N GLY A 88 -4.46 4.64 4.07
CA GLY A 88 -5.85 5.06 4.23
C GLY A 88 -5.98 6.45 4.87
N LEU A 89 -5.23 6.72 5.93
CA LEU A 89 -5.19 8.03 6.58
C LEU A 89 -4.62 9.10 5.65
N GLY A 90 -3.53 8.81 4.95
CA GLY A 90 -2.93 9.76 4.02
C GLY A 90 -3.85 10.10 2.84
N MET A 91 -4.55 9.11 2.29
CA MET A 91 -5.55 9.32 1.24
C MET A 91 -6.76 10.12 1.75
N LYS A 92 -7.17 9.93 3.02
CA LYS A 92 -8.25 10.73 3.64
C LYS A 92 -7.83 12.19 3.80
N TYR A 93 -6.60 12.44 4.28
CA TYR A 93 -6.04 13.78 4.39
C TYR A 93 -5.99 14.47 3.02
N TRP A 94 -5.41 13.82 2.01
CA TRP A 94 -5.38 14.35 0.64
C TRP A 94 -6.79 14.58 0.08
N GLY A 95 -7.74 13.70 0.39
CA GLY A 95 -9.13 13.84 -0.03
C GLY A 95 -9.75 15.18 0.36
N ILE A 96 -9.43 15.65 1.57
CA ILE A 96 -9.91 16.91 2.17
C ILE A 96 -9.03 18.10 1.73
N ASN A 97 -7.72 18.00 1.91
CA ASN A 97 -6.80 19.13 1.79
C ASN A 97 -6.19 19.30 0.38
N LYS A 98 -6.31 18.28 -0.49
CA LYS A 98 -5.66 18.21 -1.81
C LYS A 98 -4.14 18.28 -1.80
N GLU A 99 -3.54 18.12 -0.63
CA GLU A 99 -2.10 18.10 -0.41
C GLU A 99 -1.65 16.75 0.16
N ILE A 100 -0.38 16.42 -0.04
CA ILE A 100 0.24 15.25 0.58
C ILE A 100 0.43 15.58 2.07
N PRO A 101 -0.02 14.71 2.99
CA PRO A 101 0.18 14.98 4.41
C PRO A 101 1.68 15.14 4.71
N PRO A 102 2.05 16.09 5.59
CA PRO A 102 3.40 16.14 6.13
C PRO A 102 3.64 14.84 6.90
N ILE A 103 4.56 14.02 6.40
CA ILE A 103 4.89 12.72 6.99
C ILE A 103 6.20 12.86 7.73
N LEU A 104 6.21 12.35 8.95
CA LEU A 104 7.40 12.30 9.78
C LEU A 104 8.27 11.15 9.29
N LEU A 105 9.17 11.47 8.35
CA LEU A 105 10.09 10.52 7.73
C LEU A 105 11.40 10.35 8.53
N ASP A 106 11.69 11.25 9.47
CA ASP A 106 12.97 11.29 10.18
C ASP A 106 12.78 11.57 11.69
N TYR A 107 12.44 10.52 12.44
CA TYR A 107 12.44 10.54 13.91
C TYR A 107 13.77 10.02 14.49
N GLN A 108 14.81 9.89 13.67
CA GLN A 108 16.17 9.63 14.15
C GLN A 108 16.85 10.88 14.74
N ILE A 109 16.11 11.97 14.93
CA ILE A 109 16.54 13.07 15.80
C ILE A 109 16.60 12.53 17.24
N HIS A 110 17.76 12.02 17.62
CA HIS A 110 18.14 11.79 19.00
C HIS A 110 18.20 13.13 19.72
N TRP A 111 17.25 13.41 20.59
CA TRP A 111 17.51 14.28 21.74
C TRP A 111 16.86 13.69 22.99
N HIS A 112 17.71 13.22 23.90
CA HIS A 112 17.59 13.38 25.35
C HIS A 112 18.90 12.93 26.03
N SER A 113 19.91 13.78 25.91
CA SER A 113 20.82 14.20 26.99
C SER A 113 21.24 15.64 26.64
N PRO A 114 21.48 16.52 27.63
CA PRO A 114 21.24 17.95 27.50
C PRO A 114 22.13 18.55 26.40
N ASN A 115 21.53 19.36 25.54
CA ASN A 115 22.24 20.11 24.50
C ASN A 115 23.23 21.07 25.19
N PRO A 116 24.55 20.80 25.13
CA PRO A 116 25.55 21.65 25.78
C PRO A 116 25.70 23.03 25.10
N GLU A 117 25.07 23.24 23.94
CA GLU A 117 25.09 24.53 23.24
C GLU A 117 23.97 25.49 23.70
N LEU A 118 23.05 25.04 24.55
CA LEU A 118 22.03 25.91 25.16
C LEU A 118 22.56 26.71 26.37
N ASP A 119 23.66 26.28 27.01
CA ASP A 119 24.35 27.03 28.08
C ASP A 119 25.20 28.19 27.56
N LEU A 120 25.45 28.26 26.24
CA LEU A 120 26.20 29.36 25.62
C LEU A 120 25.30 30.51 25.13
N LEU A 121 24.00 30.41 25.35
CA LEU A 121 22.99 31.41 24.95
C LEU A 121 22.20 32.00 26.14
N LEU A 122 22.67 31.77 27.37
CA LEU A 122 22.30 32.51 28.59
C LEU A 122 23.55 33.16 29.19
#